data_AF-A0A1G2BQW2-F1
#
_entry.id   AF-A0A1G2BQW2-F1
#
_cell.length_a   1.000
_cell.length_b   1.000
_cell.length_c   1.000
_cell.angle_alpha   90.00
_cell.angle_beta   90.00
_cell.angle_gamma   90.00
#
_symmetry.space_group_name_H-M   'P 1'
#
loop_
_entity.id
_entity.type
_entity.pdbx_description
1 polymer ?
#
loop_
_entity_poly.entity_id
_entity_poly.type
_entity_poly.pdbx_seq_one_letter_code
_entity_poly.pdbx_strand_id
1 'polypeptide(L)'
;LGGALADRKPQYTVLYIPIFIAGIFTMLIPKLASWALTATRGLGITYGPLVSAVLLFVIPLLFLAMMTPAAIRIQSKMLQQVGATAGRLYAVSTVGSLAGALVVGFVLIPFVGVSRIMTGSGVVLIVTALLWALSLRHLRAALVIAIISIIFFLIPDARLSAASDAVLLHTTPSFYGEIRVVQKADMRFLLVDGISQTIISTGPRPFPIYTETMRLAELLSGDPKRALVVGLGGGLIPMDLHAAGVATDIVEIEPKMVAVAEKYFNFQPGLFNIFFEDGRFFIQQTDRTYDIIVLDAYGAEQLPEHLLTRESFRAFKDHLSPGGILALNIIGAVPSPFIKSMQRTLDELFLDSLVLAESVTNWTNVLFFMSDDLPDDVQTAIAARCDTDECVGHYWNVLRNEQVRIEVDDTALVLTDEHTPVYYWQAAASRDFRRWVWEYLGPKVLLE
;
A
#
# COMPACT_ATOMS: atom_id res chain seq x y z
N LEU A 1 -37.52 5.94 -6.92
CA LEU A 1 -38.10 6.15 -5.57
C LEU A 1 -38.38 7.62 -5.25
N GLY A 2 -37.40 8.52 -5.37
CA GLY A 2 -37.56 9.95 -5.02
C GLY A 2 -38.71 10.68 -5.73
N GLY A 3 -38.80 10.53 -7.06
CA GLY A 3 -39.89 11.14 -7.85
C GLY A 3 -41.29 10.63 -7.45
N ALA A 4 -41.43 9.32 -7.22
CA ALA A 4 -42.71 8.74 -6.78
C ALA A 4 -43.13 9.21 -5.38
N LEU A 5 -42.17 9.41 -4.47
CA LEU A 5 -42.42 9.94 -3.14
C LEU A 5 -42.85 11.42 -3.20
N ALA A 6 -42.17 12.22 -4.02
CA ALA A 6 -42.52 13.61 -4.27
C ALA A 6 -43.88 13.76 -4.99
N ASP A 7 -44.26 12.80 -5.82
CA ASP A 7 -45.59 12.78 -6.45
C ASP A 7 -46.71 12.58 -5.42
N ARG A 8 -46.50 11.68 -4.43
CA ARG A 8 -47.47 11.40 -3.35
C ARG A 8 -47.52 12.48 -2.27
N LYS A 9 -46.37 13.07 -1.91
CA LYS A 9 -46.25 14.13 -0.89
C LYS A 9 -45.29 15.21 -1.40
N PRO A 10 -45.76 16.24 -2.12
CA PRO A 10 -44.92 17.30 -2.67
C PRO A 10 -44.54 18.34 -1.59
N GLN A 11 -43.87 17.88 -0.54
CA GLN A 11 -43.38 18.70 0.56
C GLN A 11 -41.85 18.68 0.56
N TYR A 12 -41.23 19.79 0.98
CA TYR A 12 -39.77 19.88 1.13
C TYR A 12 -39.19 18.88 2.16
N THR A 13 -40.05 18.27 3.00
CA THR A 13 -39.69 17.15 3.88
C THR A 13 -39.14 15.94 3.12
N VAL A 14 -39.56 15.75 1.87
CA VAL A 14 -39.07 14.69 0.96
C VAL A 14 -37.62 14.93 0.49
N LEU A 15 -37.06 16.12 0.74
CA LEU A 15 -35.67 16.44 0.41
C LEU A 15 -34.75 16.30 1.63
N TYR A 16 -35.02 17.01 2.72
CA TYR A 16 -34.07 17.03 3.84
C TYR A 16 -34.06 15.73 4.68
N ILE A 17 -35.15 14.96 4.76
CA ILE A 17 -35.17 13.69 5.51
C ILE A 17 -34.24 12.65 4.88
N PRO A 18 -34.31 12.35 3.56
CA PRO A 18 -33.32 11.50 2.91
C PRO A 18 -31.87 11.98 3.08
N ILE A 19 -31.60 13.29 3.02
CA ILE A 19 -30.25 13.83 3.23
C ILE A 19 -29.76 13.50 4.64
N PHE A 20 -30.63 13.67 5.64
CA PHE A 20 -30.31 13.30 7.02
C PHE A 20 -30.01 11.80 7.16
N ILE A 21 -30.86 10.94 6.59
CA ILE A 21 -30.65 9.48 6.62
C ILE A 21 -29.34 9.13 5.93
N ALA A 22 -29.07 9.68 4.74
CA ALA A 22 -27.80 9.48 4.05
C ALA A 22 -26.62 9.92 4.92
N GLY A 23 -26.70 11.09 5.56
CA GLY A 23 -25.64 11.60 6.43
C GLY A 23 -25.34 10.67 7.62
N ILE A 24 -26.36 10.17 8.31
CA ILE A 24 -26.20 9.22 9.41
C ILE A 24 -25.55 7.92 8.92
N PHE A 25 -26.06 7.34 7.82
CA PHE A 25 -25.52 6.09 7.30
C PHE A 25 -24.09 6.26 6.77
N THR A 26 -23.76 7.37 6.09
CA THR A 26 -22.38 7.68 5.66
C THR A 26 -21.45 7.81 6.86
N MET A 27 -21.87 8.47 7.94
CA MET A 27 -21.09 8.59 9.17
C MET A 27 -20.93 7.23 9.88
N LEU A 28 -21.86 6.29 9.66
CA LEU A 28 -21.84 4.94 10.22
C LEU A 28 -20.92 3.97 9.47
N ILE A 29 -20.56 4.26 8.22
CA ILE A 29 -19.72 3.38 7.39
C ILE A 29 -18.41 3.01 8.09
N PRO A 30 -17.58 3.94 8.60
CA PRO A 30 -16.31 3.56 9.24
C PRO A 30 -16.50 2.67 10.47
N LYS A 31 -17.59 2.89 11.23
CA LYS A 31 -17.91 2.10 12.44
C LYS A 31 -18.36 0.68 12.10
N LEU A 32 -19.01 0.48 10.95
CA LEU A 32 -19.51 -0.83 10.49
C LEU A 32 -18.58 -1.55 9.52
N ALA A 33 -17.58 -0.86 8.96
CA ALA A 33 -16.70 -1.43 7.94
C ALA A 33 -16.01 -2.71 8.44
N SER A 34 -15.48 -2.68 9.65
CA SER A 34 -14.83 -3.85 10.28
C SER A 34 -15.78 -5.04 10.41
N TRP A 35 -17.04 -4.82 10.80
CA TRP A 35 -18.05 -5.85 10.91
C TRP A 35 -18.44 -6.44 9.55
N ALA A 36 -18.68 -5.58 8.56
CA ALA A 36 -19.03 -6.01 7.20
C ALA A 36 -17.90 -6.84 6.57
N LEU A 37 -16.65 -6.37 6.67
CA LEU A 37 -15.48 -7.07 6.14
C LEU A 37 -15.24 -8.40 6.86
N THR A 38 -15.43 -8.45 8.19
CA THR A 38 -15.32 -9.70 8.95
C THR A 38 -16.41 -10.69 8.56
N ALA A 39 -17.66 -10.25 8.44
CA ALA A 39 -18.80 -11.11 8.10
C ALA A 39 -18.70 -11.70 6.69
N THR A 40 -18.10 -10.96 5.77
CA THR A 40 -17.95 -11.37 4.35
C THR A 40 -16.60 -12.02 4.05
N ARG A 41 -15.72 -12.20 5.05
CA ARG A 41 -14.37 -12.78 4.88
C ARG A 41 -14.37 -14.13 4.16
N GLY A 42 -15.36 -14.97 4.41
CA GLY A 42 -15.49 -16.29 3.78
C GLY A 42 -15.64 -16.26 2.26
N LEU A 43 -15.97 -15.10 1.68
CA LEU A 43 -16.10 -14.90 0.23
C LEU A 43 -14.78 -14.59 -0.47
N GLY A 44 -13.66 -14.54 0.27
CA GLY A 44 -12.33 -14.25 -0.27
C GLY A 44 -12.08 -12.76 -0.53
N ILE A 45 -10.87 -12.44 -0.97
CA ILE A 45 -10.37 -11.06 -1.14
C ILE A 45 -11.05 -10.28 -2.27
N THR A 46 -11.71 -10.96 -3.21
CA THR A 46 -12.38 -10.30 -4.34
C THR A 46 -13.86 -10.03 -4.03
N TYR A 47 -14.62 -11.06 -3.67
CA TYR A 47 -16.07 -10.92 -3.45
C TYR A 47 -16.41 -10.37 -2.07
N GLY A 48 -15.58 -10.58 -1.04
CA GLY A 48 -15.81 -10.07 0.31
C GLY A 48 -15.92 -8.55 0.37
N PRO A 49 -14.90 -7.81 -0.11
CA PRO A 49 -14.96 -6.34 -0.18
C PRO A 49 -16.09 -5.82 -1.07
N LEU A 50 -16.39 -6.49 -2.19
CA LEU A 50 -17.50 -6.13 -3.08
C LEU A 50 -18.85 -6.19 -2.34
N VAL A 51 -19.14 -7.30 -1.66
CA VAL A 51 -20.37 -7.47 -0.89
C VAL A 51 -20.42 -6.49 0.28
N SER A 52 -19.30 -6.27 0.97
CA SER A 52 -19.18 -5.28 2.04
C SER A 52 -19.50 -3.86 1.55
N ALA A 53 -18.94 -3.47 0.40
CA ALA A 53 -19.21 -2.18 -0.20
C ALA A 53 -20.70 -2.01 -0.55
N VAL A 54 -21.33 -3.03 -1.13
CA VAL A 54 -22.77 -3.00 -1.39
C VAL A 54 -23.56 -2.82 -0.10
N LEU A 55 -23.29 -3.61 0.94
CA LEU A 55 -23.99 -3.53 2.22
C LEU A 55 -23.85 -2.16 2.90
N LEU A 56 -22.65 -1.58 2.86
CA LEU A 56 -22.34 -0.31 3.52
C LEU A 56 -22.86 0.91 2.75
N PHE A 57 -22.73 0.91 1.42
CA PHE A 57 -22.99 2.10 0.60
C PHE A 57 -24.40 2.13 0.00
N VAL A 58 -25.13 1.02 -0.09
CA VAL A 58 -26.45 0.99 -0.74
C VAL A 58 -27.43 1.97 -0.11
N ILE A 59 -27.49 2.04 1.22
CA ILE A 59 -28.44 2.90 1.93
C ILE A 59 -28.14 4.40 1.68
N PRO A 60 -26.94 4.93 1.99
CA PRO A 60 -26.68 6.35 1.80
C PRO A 60 -26.76 6.77 0.33
N LEU A 61 -26.27 5.94 -0.60
CA LEU A 61 -26.33 6.24 -2.03
C LEU A 61 -27.77 6.25 -2.57
N LEU A 62 -28.62 5.32 -2.11
CA LEU A 62 -30.04 5.31 -2.49
C LEU A 62 -30.73 6.63 -2.12
N PHE A 63 -30.55 7.10 -0.89
CA PHE A 63 -31.18 8.32 -0.41
C PHE A 63 -30.62 9.59 -1.08
N LEU A 64 -29.32 9.64 -1.37
CA LEU A 64 -28.73 10.74 -2.16
C LEU A 64 -29.24 10.72 -3.61
N ALA A 65 -29.31 9.56 -4.25
CA ALA A 65 -29.83 9.41 -5.62
C ALA A 65 -31.31 9.79 -5.74
N MET A 66 -32.08 9.74 -4.64
CA MET A 66 -33.46 10.21 -4.61
C MET A 66 -33.61 11.73 -4.75
N MET A 67 -32.56 12.52 -4.47
CA MET A 67 -32.61 13.99 -4.44
C MET A 67 -32.94 14.60 -5.79
N THR A 68 -32.22 14.24 -6.85
CA THR A 68 -32.41 14.84 -8.17
C THR A 68 -33.83 14.58 -8.72
N PRO A 69 -34.36 13.34 -8.71
CA PRO A 69 -35.74 13.10 -9.14
C PRO A 69 -36.79 13.77 -8.25
N ALA A 70 -36.59 13.84 -6.94
CA ALA A 70 -37.53 14.49 -6.02
C ALA A 70 -37.56 16.03 -6.23
N ALA A 71 -36.39 16.65 -6.38
CA ALA A 71 -36.25 18.08 -6.62
C ALA A 71 -36.90 18.49 -7.95
N ILE A 72 -36.63 17.75 -9.03
CA ILE A 72 -37.25 17.96 -10.35
C ILE A 72 -38.77 17.91 -10.23
N ARG A 73 -39.32 16.93 -9.49
CA ARG A 73 -40.77 16.72 -9.39
C ARG A 73 -41.49 17.77 -8.55
N ILE A 74 -40.87 18.23 -7.46
CA ILE A 74 -41.40 19.33 -6.64
C ILE A 74 -41.39 20.63 -7.44
N GLN A 75 -40.33 20.89 -8.20
CA GLN A 75 -40.17 22.12 -8.97
C GLN A 75 -41.00 22.13 -10.26
N SER A 76 -41.20 20.98 -10.91
CA SER A 76 -42.05 20.85 -12.10
C SER A 76 -43.53 21.12 -11.81
N LYS A 77 -43.98 20.93 -10.56
CA LYS A 77 -45.34 21.31 -10.14
C LYS A 77 -45.48 22.83 -9.90
N MET A 78 -44.37 23.57 -9.78
CA MET A 78 -44.36 25.01 -9.46
C MET A 78 -43.98 25.90 -10.65
N LEU A 79 -43.33 25.39 -11.69
CA LEU A 79 -42.87 26.19 -12.85
C LEU A 79 -43.14 25.46 -14.19
N GLN A 80 -43.62 26.20 -15.19
CA GLN A 80 -43.84 25.69 -16.56
C GLN A 80 -42.54 25.33 -17.33
N GLN A 81 -41.35 25.49 -16.74
CA GLN A 81 -40.04 25.24 -17.37
C GLN A 81 -39.31 24.03 -16.78
N VAL A 82 -39.87 22.83 -16.98
CA VAL A 82 -39.33 21.57 -16.46
C VAL A 82 -37.95 21.23 -17.04
N GLY A 83 -37.73 21.50 -18.34
CA GLY A 83 -36.49 21.14 -19.05
C GLY A 83 -35.26 21.94 -18.61
N ALA A 84 -35.35 23.27 -18.55
CA ALA A 84 -34.24 24.12 -18.13
C ALA A 84 -33.83 23.89 -16.67
N THR A 85 -34.82 23.63 -15.81
CA THR A 85 -34.63 23.33 -14.39
C THR A 85 -33.90 22.00 -14.19
N ALA A 86 -34.37 20.94 -14.87
CA ALA A 86 -33.70 19.64 -14.84
C ALA A 86 -32.27 19.75 -15.38
N GLY A 87 -32.08 20.44 -16.51
CA GLY A 87 -30.76 20.65 -17.11
C GLY A 87 -29.76 21.34 -16.16
N ARG A 88 -30.19 22.40 -15.45
CA ARG A 88 -29.34 23.07 -14.45
C ARG A 88 -28.98 22.17 -13.27
N LEU A 89 -29.95 21.41 -12.74
CA LEU A 89 -29.70 20.48 -11.64
C LEU A 89 -28.70 19.38 -12.03
N TYR A 90 -28.84 18.82 -13.23
CA TYR A 90 -27.89 17.84 -13.74
C TYR A 90 -26.50 18.46 -13.94
N ALA A 91 -26.41 19.65 -14.55
CA ALA A 91 -25.13 20.31 -14.77
C ALA A 91 -24.38 20.58 -13.45
N VAL A 92 -25.07 21.10 -12.42
CA VAL A 92 -24.49 21.32 -11.09
C VAL A 92 -24.06 19.99 -10.47
N SER A 93 -24.88 18.94 -10.57
CA SER A 93 -24.54 17.62 -10.05
C SER A 93 -23.29 17.05 -10.72
N THR A 94 -23.17 17.15 -12.05
CA THR A 94 -22.03 16.61 -12.81
C THR A 94 -20.74 17.35 -12.49
N VAL A 95 -20.77 18.69 -12.49
CA VAL A 95 -19.60 19.51 -12.14
C VAL A 95 -19.19 19.25 -10.69
N GLY A 96 -20.16 19.20 -9.77
CA GLY A 96 -19.91 18.88 -8.36
C GLY A 96 -19.33 17.50 -8.15
N SER A 97 -19.84 16.46 -8.84
CA SER A 97 -19.31 15.10 -8.72
C SER A 97 -17.91 14.96 -9.31
N LEU A 98 -17.62 15.65 -10.42
CA LEU A 98 -16.29 15.63 -11.04
C LEU A 98 -15.27 16.33 -10.13
N ALA A 99 -15.57 17.55 -9.68
CA ALA A 99 -14.71 18.29 -8.75
C ALA A 99 -14.55 17.52 -7.43
N GLY A 100 -15.63 16.94 -6.90
CA GLY A 100 -15.61 16.11 -5.71
C GLY A 100 -14.73 14.88 -5.87
N ALA A 101 -14.83 14.14 -6.97
CA ALA A 101 -13.99 12.98 -7.24
C ALA A 101 -12.50 13.33 -7.30
N LEU A 102 -12.16 14.44 -7.98
CA LEU A 102 -10.77 14.93 -8.07
C LEU A 102 -10.24 15.37 -6.71
N VAL A 103 -10.99 16.19 -5.97
CA VAL A 103 -10.59 16.68 -4.63
C VAL A 103 -10.48 15.52 -3.64
N VAL A 104 -11.42 14.58 -3.65
CA VAL A 104 -11.36 13.41 -2.77
C VAL A 104 -10.15 12.53 -3.11
N GLY A 105 -9.96 12.18 -4.39
CA GLY A 105 -8.89 11.29 -4.84
C GLY A 105 -7.49 11.87 -4.62
N PHE A 106 -7.26 13.11 -5.04
CA PHE A 106 -5.91 13.70 -5.07
C PHE A 106 -5.56 14.53 -3.83
N VAL A 107 -6.55 14.96 -3.03
CA VAL A 107 -6.31 15.85 -1.89
C VAL A 107 -6.82 15.27 -0.58
N LEU A 108 -8.06 14.80 -0.50
CA LEU A 108 -8.59 14.39 0.80
C LEU A 108 -8.07 13.01 1.22
N ILE A 109 -8.05 12.02 0.33
CA ILE A 109 -7.60 10.65 0.69
C ILE A 109 -6.15 10.66 1.22
N PRO A 110 -5.15 11.24 0.53
CA PRO A 110 -3.75 11.15 0.96
C PRO A 110 -3.42 11.95 2.24
N PHE A 111 -4.19 13.01 2.53
CA PHE A 111 -3.91 13.93 3.64
C PHE A 111 -4.84 13.76 4.85
N VAL A 112 -6.10 13.40 4.62
CA VAL A 112 -7.15 13.33 5.65
C VAL A 112 -7.51 11.89 6.00
N GLY A 113 -7.39 10.96 5.04
CA GLY A 113 -7.75 9.55 5.20
C GLY A 113 -9.25 9.27 5.07
N VAL A 114 -9.60 8.09 4.59
CA VAL A 114 -10.97 7.73 4.17
C VAL A 114 -11.98 7.82 5.33
N SER A 115 -11.62 7.33 6.52
CA SER A 115 -12.52 7.32 7.69
C SER A 115 -12.99 8.74 8.06
N ARG A 116 -12.07 9.70 8.14
CA ARG A 116 -12.37 11.09 8.45
C ARG A 116 -13.18 11.78 7.35
N ILE A 117 -12.92 11.46 6.08
CA ILE A 117 -13.72 11.96 4.94
C ILE A 117 -15.16 11.47 5.04
N MET A 118 -15.38 10.20 5.34
CA MET A 118 -16.71 9.64 5.50
C MET A 118 -17.45 10.28 6.68
N THR A 119 -16.81 10.37 7.85
CA THR A 119 -17.40 11.05 9.01
C THR A 119 -17.71 12.52 8.70
N GLY A 120 -16.78 13.25 8.10
CA GLY A 120 -16.95 14.65 7.73
C GLY A 120 -18.07 14.87 6.71
N SER A 121 -18.15 14.03 5.68
CA SER A 121 -19.22 14.07 4.67
C SER A 121 -20.58 13.80 5.31
N GLY A 122 -20.66 12.82 6.21
CA GLY A 122 -21.86 12.54 6.99
C GLY A 122 -22.31 13.75 7.83
N VAL A 123 -21.38 14.41 8.52
CA VAL A 123 -21.66 15.64 9.30
C VAL A 123 -22.17 16.76 8.40
N VAL A 124 -21.55 16.99 7.23
CA VAL A 124 -22.00 18.02 6.27
C VAL A 124 -23.43 17.75 5.80
N LEU A 125 -23.76 16.50 5.49
CA LEU A 125 -25.13 16.11 5.10
C LEU A 125 -26.14 16.35 6.24
N ILE A 126 -25.79 15.95 7.46
CA ILE A 126 -26.64 16.16 8.65
C ILE A 126 -26.88 17.65 8.90
N VAL A 127 -25.83 18.47 8.88
CA VAL A 127 -25.93 19.93 9.05
C VAL A 127 -26.78 20.54 7.95
N THR A 128 -26.60 20.11 6.69
CA THR A 128 -27.41 20.57 5.57
C THR A 128 -28.89 20.26 5.78
N ALA A 129 -29.21 19.03 6.23
CA ALA A 129 -30.59 18.65 6.54
C ALA A 129 -31.18 19.45 7.72
N LEU A 130 -30.38 19.71 8.75
CA LEU A 130 -30.79 20.48 9.92
C LEU A 130 -31.07 21.94 9.56
N LEU A 131 -30.16 22.60 8.84
CA LEU A 131 -30.32 23.98 8.38
C LEU A 131 -31.53 24.11 7.46
N TRP A 132 -31.76 23.13 6.58
CA TRP A 132 -32.94 23.13 5.72
C TRP A 132 -34.24 22.97 6.54
N ALA A 133 -34.29 22.05 7.51
CA ALA A 133 -35.45 21.92 8.40
C ALA A 133 -35.73 23.20 9.21
N LEU A 134 -34.68 23.88 9.70
CA LEU A 134 -34.80 25.15 10.41
C LEU A 134 -35.29 26.29 9.50
N SER A 135 -34.81 26.36 8.26
CA SER A 135 -35.26 27.36 7.28
C SER A 135 -36.77 27.27 6.98
N LEU A 136 -37.32 26.06 7.06
CA LEU A 136 -38.75 25.78 6.90
C LEU A 136 -39.54 25.90 8.22
N ARG A 137 -38.89 26.33 9.31
CA ARG A 137 -39.45 26.42 10.68
C ARG A 137 -39.97 25.08 11.22
N HIS A 138 -39.46 23.96 10.74
CA HIS A 138 -39.81 22.62 11.23
C HIS A 138 -39.04 22.27 12.52
N LEU A 139 -39.24 23.05 13.59
CA LEU A 139 -38.44 22.98 14.83
C LEU A 139 -38.45 21.59 15.49
N ARG A 140 -39.59 20.88 15.47
CA ARG A 140 -39.67 19.50 15.99
C ARG A 140 -38.78 18.54 15.19
N ALA A 141 -38.78 18.66 13.87
CA ALA A 141 -37.93 17.83 13.01
C ALA A 141 -36.45 18.15 13.20
N ALA A 142 -36.10 19.44 13.31
CA ALA A 142 -34.74 19.89 13.60
C ALA A 142 -34.23 19.37 14.95
N LEU A 143 -35.06 19.41 16.00
CA LEU A 143 -34.73 18.87 17.31
C LEU A 143 -34.49 17.35 17.25
N VAL A 144 -35.36 16.61 16.55
CA VAL A 144 -35.19 15.15 16.37
C VAL A 144 -33.90 14.82 15.62
N ILE A 145 -33.60 15.54 14.53
CA ILE A 145 -32.35 15.39 13.78
C ILE A 145 -31.14 15.63 14.70
N ALA A 146 -31.15 16.72 15.47
CA ALA A 146 -30.06 17.06 16.38
C ALA A 146 -29.87 15.99 17.47
N ILE A 147 -30.95 15.54 18.12
CA ILE A 147 -30.90 14.51 19.16
C ILE A 147 -30.35 13.19 18.60
N ILE A 148 -30.87 12.71 17.46
CA ILE A 148 -30.39 11.47 16.84
C ILE A 148 -28.91 11.59 16.46
N SER A 149 -28.48 12.75 15.94
CA SER A 149 -27.08 13.00 15.59
C SER A 149 -26.16 13.00 16.81
N ILE A 150 -26.60 13.61 17.92
CA ILE A 150 -25.84 13.63 19.18
C ILE A 150 -25.75 12.22 19.77
N ILE A 151 -26.87 11.51 19.86
CA ILE A 151 -26.89 10.12 20.34
C ILE A 151 -25.93 9.28 19.50
N PHE A 152 -25.98 9.43 18.17
CA PHE A 152 -25.13 8.68 17.26
C PHE A 152 -23.63 9.00 17.42
N PHE A 153 -23.29 10.27 17.62
CA PHE A 153 -21.91 10.70 17.89
C PHE A 153 -21.39 10.13 19.21
N LEU A 154 -22.26 10.00 20.22
CA LEU A 154 -21.93 9.43 21.52
C LEU A 154 -21.84 7.90 21.54
N ILE A 155 -22.37 7.19 20.53
CA ILE A 155 -22.21 5.73 20.43
C ILE A 155 -20.72 5.43 20.18
N PRO A 156 -20.05 4.71 21.10
CA PRO A 156 -18.66 4.32 20.92
C PRO A 156 -18.49 3.52 19.62
N ASP A 157 -17.32 3.60 19.00
CA ASP A 157 -17.01 2.74 17.88
C ASP A 157 -17.12 1.29 18.34
N ALA A 158 -17.98 0.50 17.67
CA ALA A 158 -18.09 -0.93 17.91
C ALA A 158 -16.86 -1.62 17.30
N ARG A 159 -15.68 -1.37 17.85
CA ARG A 159 -14.45 -2.03 17.41
C ARG A 159 -14.53 -3.49 17.84
N LEU A 160 -14.26 -4.39 16.91
CA LEU A 160 -14.08 -5.80 17.22
C LEU A 160 -12.92 -5.91 18.21
N SER A 161 -13.23 -6.07 19.50
CA SER A 161 -12.21 -6.31 20.51
C SER A 161 -11.74 -7.77 20.40
N ALA A 162 -11.01 -8.09 19.34
CA ALA A 162 -10.20 -9.28 19.35
C ALA A 162 -9.09 -9.08 20.38
N ALA A 163 -8.92 -10.06 21.26
CA ALA A 163 -7.74 -10.17 22.11
C ALA A 163 -6.55 -10.41 21.17
N SER A 164 -5.85 -9.34 20.81
CA SER A 164 -4.52 -9.39 20.20
C SER A 164 -3.59 -8.63 21.12
N ASP A 165 -2.43 -9.21 21.37
CA ASP A 165 -1.29 -8.59 22.03
C ASP A 165 -0.55 -7.61 21.10
N ALA A 166 -0.94 -7.53 19.82
CA ALA A 166 -0.43 -6.54 18.90
C ALA A 166 -0.97 -5.13 19.23
N VAL A 167 -0.06 -4.17 19.30
CA VAL A 167 -0.32 -2.75 19.58
C VAL A 167 -0.05 -1.93 18.31
N LEU A 168 -1.06 -1.20 17.83
CA LEU A 168 -0.91 -0.24 16.74
C LEU A 168 -0.22 1.02 17.28
N LEU A 169 1.03 1.23 16.89
CA LEU A 169 1.86 2.37 17.33
C LEU A 169 1.65 3.62 16.48
N HIS A 170 1.35 3.44 15.19
CA HIS A 170 1.20 4.55 14.24
C HIS A 170 0.31 4.15 13.06
N THR A 171 -0.45 5.12 12.56
CA THR A 171 -1.16 5.04 11.29
C THR A 171 -1.07 6.40 10.60
N THR A 172 -0.67 6.41 9.33
CA THR A 172 -0.74 7.60 8.48
C THR A 172 -1.24 7.26 7.08
N PRO A 173 -2.24 7.99 6.54
CA PRO A 173 -2.60 7.85 5.14
C PRO A 173 -1.46 8.37 4.26
N SER A 174 -1.34 7.82 3.05
CA SER A 174 -0.36 8.23 2.05
C SER A 174 -0.96 8.13 0.64
N PHE A 175 -0.23 8.57 -0.39
CA PHE A 175 -0.70 8.43 -1.77
C PHE A 175 -0.58 6.98 -2.27
N TYR A 176 0.38 6.23 -1.75
CA TYR A 176 0.73 4.88 -2.18
C TYR A 176 0.17 3.76 -1.27
N GLY A 177 -0.61 4.12 -0.26
CA GLY A 177 -1.24 3.19 0.69
C GLY A 177 -1.13 3.67 2.13
N GLU A 178 -1.97 3.15 3.02
CA GLU A 178 -1.92 3.52 4.43
C GLU A 178 -0.73 2.84 5.14
N ILE A 179 0.14 3.64 5.74
CA ILE A 179 1.32 3.16 6.46
C ILE A 179 0.93 2.93 7.92
N ARG A 180 1.22 1.74 8.44
CA ARG A 180 0.97 1.35 9.83
C ARG A 180 2.24 0.80 10.47
N VAL A 181 2.45 1.13 11.75
CA VAL A 181 3.49 0.52 12.58
C VAL A 181 2.82 -0.25 13.70
N VAL A 182 3.16 -1.53 13.82
CA VAL A 182 2.57 -2.45 14.79
C VAL A 182 3.68 -3.09 15.61
N GLN A 183 3.48 -3.16 16.92
CA GLN A 183 4.37 -3.90 17.84
C GLN A 183 3.63 -5.14 18.33
N LYS A 184 4.24 -6.32 18.25
CA LYS A 184 3.75 -7.53 18.90
C LYS A 184 4.93 -8.26 19.53
N ALA A 185 4.89 -8.43 20.85
CA ALA A 185 6.02 -8.90 21.63
C ALA A 185 7.30 -8.08 21.32
N ASP A 186 8.41 -8.73 21.01
CA ASP A 186 9.67 -8.13 20.61
C ASP A 186 9.76 -7.81 19.12
N MET A 187 8.69 -7.98 18.34
CA MET A 187 8.69 -7.73 16.90
C MET A 187 7.93 -6.44 16.54
N ARG A 188 8.53 -5.64 15.65
CA ARG A 188 7.91 -4.43 15.09
C ARG A 188 7.74 -4.57 13.59
N PHE A 189 6.53 -4.31 13.12
CA PHE A 189 6.09 -4.47 11.76
C PHE A 189 5.79 -3.10 11.15
N LEU A 190 6.33 -2.86 9.96
CA LEU A 190 5.93 -1.80 9.06
C LEU A 190 4.99 -2.40 8.02
N LEU A 191 3.75 -1.93 7.98
CA LEU A 191 2.75 -2.39 7.02
C LEU A 191 2.34 -1.25 6.09
N VAL A 192 2.11 -1.57 4.82
CA VAL A 192 1.45 -0.68 3.85
C VAL A 192 0.22 -1.40 3.33
N ASP A 193 -0.96 -0.80 3.53
CA ASP A 193 -2.28 -1.40 3.25
C ASP A 193 -2.46 -2.82 3.80
N GLY A 194 -1.79 -3.14 4.92
CA GLY A 194 -1.87 -4.45 5.58
C GLY A 194 -0.91 -5.53 5.04
N ILE A 195 0.04 -5.16 4.18
CA ILE A 195 1.15 -6.00 3.74
C ILE A 195 2.42 -5.53 4.42
N SER A 196 3.20 -6.47 4.97
CA SER A 196 4.43 -6.14 5.70
C SER A 196 5.54 -5.83 4.73
N GLN A 197 6.18 -4.69 4.94
CA GLN A 197 7.31 -4.19 4.19
C GLN A 197 8.61 -4.43 4.95
N THR A 198 8.58 -4.23 6.27
CA THR A 198 9.75 -4.43 7.14
C THR A 198 9.31 -5.02 8.46
N ILE A 199 10.10 -5.96 8.96
CA ILE A 199 9.91 -6.55 10.27
C ILE A 199 11.23 -6.46 10.99
N ILE A 200 11.30 -5.74 12.11
CA ILE A 200 12.49 -5.71 12.96
C ILE A 200 12.24 -6.43 14.26
N SER A 201 13.30 -7.03 14.79
CA SER A 201 13.36 -7.37 16.20
C SER A 201 13.77 -6.15 17.02
N THR A 202 13.03 -5.91 18.10
CA THR A 202 13.34 -4.95 19.17
C THR A 202 13.97 -5.64 20.37
N GLY A 203 14.12 -6.97 20.30
CA GLY A 203 14.81 -7.81 21.26
C GLY A 203 16.30 -8.01 20.91
N PRO A 204 17.00 -8.90 21.64
CA PRO A 204 18.45 -9.09 21.48
C PRO A 204 18.85 -9.87 20.22
N ARG A 205 17.91 -10.54 19.55
CA ARG A 205 18.17 -11.30 18.32
C ARG A 205 17.79 -10.44 17.11
N PRO A 206 18.72 -10.12 16.19
CA PRO A 206 18.39 -9.33 15.00
C PRO A 206 17.43 -10.10 14.07
N PHE A 207 16.55 -9.34 13.42
CA PHE A 207 15.60 -9.78 12.40
C PHE A 207 15.25 -8.52 11.57
N PRO A 208 15.03 -8.62 10.25
CA PRO A 208 14.98 -9.83 9.42
C PRO A 208 16.37 -10.29 8.98
N ILE A 209 16.49 -11.55 8.58
CA ILE A 209 17.76 -12.15 8.15
C ILE A 209 18.11 -11.70 6.72
N TYR A 210 17.12 -11.59 5.81
CA TYR A 210 17.38 -11.18 4.42
C TYR A 210 18.14 -9.84 4.26
N THR A 211 17.96 -8.87 5.17
CA THR A 211 18.69 -7.58 5.08
C THR A 211 20.18 -7.78 5.37
N GLU A 212 20.54 -8.69 6.28
CA GLU A 212 21.93 -9.10 6.51
C GLU A 212 22.48 -9.84 5.28
N THR A 213 21.66 -10.66 4.62
CA THR A 213 22.04 -11.35 3.38
C THR A 213 22.27 -10.38 2.22
N MET A 214 21.51 -9.28 2.15
CA MET A 214 21.71 -8.24 1.12
C MET A 214 23.09 -7.57 1.18
N ARG A 215 23.77 -7.60 2.32
CA ARG A 215 25.17 -7.16 2.43
C ARG A 215 26.14 -7.99 1.59
N LEU A 216 25.75 -9.17 1.10
CA LEU A 216 26.54 -9.88 0.10
C LEU A 216 26.83 -9.04 -1.15
N ALA A 217 25.94 -8.11 -1.53
CA ALA A 217 26.21 -7.18 -2.62
C ALA A 217 27.44 -6.30 -2.31
N GLU A 218 27.58 -5.86 -1.06
CA GLU A 218 28.77 -5.16 -0.60
C GLU A 218 29.98 -6.07 -0.65
N LEU A 219 29.93 -7.26 -0.04
CA LEU A 219 31.07 -8.18 0.05
C LEU A 219 31.55 -8.71 -1.32
N LEU A 220 30.68 -8.81 -2.31
CA LEU A 220 31.02 -9.34 -3.63
C LEU A 220 31.49 -8.26 -4.62
N SER A 221 31.20 -6.98 -4.38
CA SER A 221 31.55 -5.85 -5.29
C SER A 221 32.99 -5.31 -5.14
N GLY A 222 33.91 -6.09 -4.57
CA GLY A 222 35.32 -5.71 -4.37
C GLY A 222 35.60 -4.61 -3.32
N ASP A 223 35.43 -3.34 -3.70
CA ASP A 223 35.63 -2.16 -2.83
C ASP A 223 34.64 -1.04 -3.22
N PRO A 224 33.33 -1.27 -3.01
CA PRO A 224 32.26 -0.40 -3.47
C PRO A 224 32.35 0.98 -2.80
N LYS A 225 32.23 2.04 -3.58
CA LYS A 225 32.26 3.43 -3.11
C LYS A 225 30.89 4.06 -3.12
N ARG A 226 30.02 3.67 -4.04
CA ARG A 226 28.68 4.25 -4.16
C ARG A 226 27.60 3.20 -4.36
N ALA A 227 26.52 3.33 -3.61
CA ALA A 227 25.34 2.50 -3.74
C ALA A 227 24.09 3.34 -4.07
N LEU A 228 23.16 2.72 -4.77
CA LEU A 228 21.78 3.18 -4.93
C LEU A 228 20.85 2.17 -4.27
N VAL A 229 19.96 2.61 -3.39
CA VAL A 229 18.87 1.78 -2.88
C VAL A 229 17.55 2.35 -3.39
N VAL A 230 16.81 1.54 -4.17
CA VAL A 230 15.47 1.87 -4.66
C VAL A 230 14.45 1.21 -3.74
N GLY A 231 13.67 2.03 -3.05
CA GLY A 231 12.84 1.67 -1.90
C GLY A 231 13.57 1.92 -0.57
N LEU A 232 12.82 2.27 0.47
CA LEU A 232 13.38 2.48 1.82
C LEU A 232 12.87 1.45 2.84
N GLY A 233 11.56 1.23 2.88
CA GLY A 233 10.92 0.48 3.97
C GLY A 233 11.31 1.06 5.35
N GLY A 234 11.83 0.20 6.23
CA GLY A 234 12.37 0.61 7.53
C GLY A 234 13.80 1.17 7.50
N GLY A 235 14.47 1.20 6.35
CA GLY A 235 15.79 1.82 6.17
C GLY A 235 16.99 0.98 6.63
N LEU A 236 16.84 -0.34 6.75
CA LEU A 236 17.91 -1.24 7.22
C LEU A 236 19.07 -1.33 6.21
N ILE A 237 18.77 -1.69 4.96
CA ILE A 237 19.78 -1.85 3.89
C ILE A 237 20.67 -0.62 3.71
N PRO A 238 20.14 0.62 3.56
CA PRO A 238 21.00 1.78 3.41
C PRO A 238 21.86 2.05 4.66
N MET A 239 21.35 1.78 5.87
CA MET A 239 22.13 1.90 7.11
C MET A 239 23.29 0.89 7.15
N ASP A 240 23.08 -0.34 6.71
CA ASP A 240 24.12 -1.38 6.64
C ASP A 240 25.20 -1.01 5.61
N LEU A 241 24.81 -0.53 4.42
CA LEU A 241 25.75 -0.05 3.40
C LEU A 241 26.55 1.16 3.88
N HIS A 242 25.91 2.09 4.58
CA HIS A 242 26.60 3.23 5.18
C HIS A 242 27.59 2.79 6.26
N ALA A 243 27.22 1.84 7.11
CA ALA A 243 28.11 1.27 8.13
C ALA A 243 29.33 0.57 7.51
N ALA A 244 29.18 0.00 6.31
CA ALA A 244 30.27 -0.55 5.51
C ALA A 244 31.11 0.53 4.78
N GLY A 245 30.80 1.82 4.96
CA GLY A 245 31.55 2.93 4.36
C GLY A 245 31.17 3.26 2.91
N VAL A 246 30.06 2.71 2.40
CA VAL A 246 29.57 2.97 1.05
C VAL A 246 28.69 4.22 1.05
N ALA A 247 28.95 5.16 0.15
CA ALA A 247 28.11 6.35 0.01
C ALA A 247 26.79 5.98 -0.68
N THR A 248 25.67 6.11 0.02
CA THR A 248 24.38 5.56 -0.43
C THR A 248 23.39 6.67 -0.80
N ASP A 249 22.92 6.64 -2.05
CA ASP A 249 21.75 7.37 -2.50
C ASP A 249 20.50 6.50 -2.31
N ILE A 250 19.37 7.12 -1.94
CA ILE A 250 18.09 6.43 -1.71
C ILE A 250 17.04 7.05 -2.61
N VAL A 251 16.27 6.21 -3.30
CA VAL A 251 15.08 6.63 -4.06
C VAL A 251 13.85 6.04 -3.39
N GLU A 252 13.02 6.89 -2.80
CA GLU A 252 11.81 6.49 -2.08
C GLU A 252 10.62 7.29 -2.59
N ILE A 253 9.61 6.62 -3.13
CA ILE A 253 8.48 7.27 -3.77
C ILE A 253 7.52 7.94 -2.77
N GLU A 254 7.47 7.47 -1.51
CA GLU A 254 6.59 7.96 -0.47
C GLU A 254 7.35 8.72 0.64
N PRO A 255 7.31 10.07 0.66
CA PRO A 255 8.04 10.86 1.65
C PRO A 255 7.70 10.57 3.10
N LYS A 256 6.45 10.17 3.40
CA LYS A 256 6.06 9.81 4.78
C LYS A 256 6.75 8.53 5.25
N MET A 257 7.25 7.69 4.34
CA MET A 257 8.00 6.49 4.69
C MET A 257 9.29 6.84 5.43
N VAL A 258 10.01 7.87 4.98
CA VAL A 258 11.24 8.36 5.65
C VAL A 258 10.96 8.77 7.09
N ALA A 259 9.91 9.55 7.31
CA ALA A 259 9.54 10.01 8.66
C ALA A 259 9.13 8.84 9.57
N VAL A 260 8.48 7.81 9.02
CA VAL A 260 8.12 6.59 9.75
C VAL A 260 9.36 5.75 10.08
N ALA A 261 10.26 5.56 9.12
CA ALA A 261 11.52 4.85 9.29
C ALA A 261 12.39 5.51 10.36
N GLU A 262 12.53 6.84 10.30
CA GLU A 262 13.30 7.62 11.28
C GLU A 262 12.75 7.45 12.70
N LYS A 263 11.44 7.57 12.86
CA LYS A 263 10.80 7.55 14.17
C LYS A 263 10.71 6.15 14.79
N TYR A 264 10.49 5.12 13.98
CA TYR A 264 10.13 3.78 14.46
C TYR A 264 11.15 2.69 14.14
N PHE A 265 12.13 2.94 13.26
CA PHE A 265 13.09 1.94 12.78
C PHE A 265 14.55 2.40 12.89
N ASN A 266 14.82 3.49 13.63
CA ASN A 266 16.16 4.05 13.86
C ASN A 266 16.91 4.46 12.58
N PHE A 267 16.18 4.69 11.48
CA PHE A 267 16.77 5.22 10.25
C PHE A 267 17.27 6.66 10.47
N GLN A 268 18.42 7.00 9.92
CA GLN A 268 19.04 8.32 10.08
C GLN A 268 19.10 9.05 8.74
N PRO A 269 18.05 9.79 8.34
CA PRO A 269 17.96 10.38 7.01
C PRO A 269 19.11 11.35 6.69
N GLY A 270 19.68 12.01 7.71
CA GLY A 270 20.80 12.95 7.54
C GLY A 270 22.11 12.34 7.05
N LEU A 271 22.22 11.02 7.00
CA LEU A 271 23.40 10.30 6.47
C LEU A 271 23.33 10.08 4.95
N PHE A 272 22.19 10.34 4.32
CA PHE A 272 21.89 9.91 2.96
C PHE A 272 21.42 11.05 2.06
N ASN A 273 21.62 10.91 0.75
CA ASN A 273 20.88 11.71 -0.23
C ASN A 273 19.58 10.96 -0.57
N ILE A 274 18.43 11.56 -0.26
CA ILE A 274 17.12 10.93 -0.48
C ILE A 274 16.39 11.66 -1.60
N PHE A 275 16.01 10.92 -2.63
CA PHE A 275 15.26 11.38 -3.79
C PHE A 275 13.81 10.87 -3.67
N PHE A 276 12.85 11.79 -3.67
CA PHE A 276 11.43 11.47 -3.57
C PHE A 276 10.80 11.28 -4.95
N GLU A 277 11.17 10.18 -5.61
CA GLU A 277 10.83 9.91 -7.01
C GLU A 277 10.54 8.43 -7.24
N ASP A 278 9.99 8.10 -8.41
CA ASP A 278 9.87 6.72 -8.86
C ASP A 278 11.27 6.17 -9.27
N GLY A 279 11.58 4.94 -8.87
CA GLY A 279 12.88 4.32 -9.12
C GLY A 279 13.27 4.20 -10.60
N ARG A 280 12.28 3.92 -11.46
CA ARG A 280 12.50 3.84 -12.91
C ARG A 280 12.70 5.21 -13.50
N PHE A 281 11.92 6.19 -13.06
CA PHE A 281 12.09 7.57 -13.49
C PHE A 281 13.46 8.11 -13.11
N PHE A 282 13.88 7.91 -11.85
CA PHE A 282 15.19 8.34 -11.37
C PHE A 282 16.35 7.74 -12.18
N ILE A 283 16.37 6.41 -12.37
CA ILE A 283 17.48 5.76 -13.08
C ILE A 283 17.55 6.17 -14.56
N GLN A 284 16.45 6.60 -15.17
CA GLN A 284 16.44 7.10 -16.54
C GLN A 284 16.94 8.54 -16.69
N GLN A 285 17.00 9.30 -15.60
CA GLN A 285 17.36 10.73 -15.62
C GLN A 285 18.72 11.02 -15.01
N THR A 286 19.21 10.15 -14.13
CA THR A 286 20.48 10.34 -13.44
C THR A 286 21.67 10.10 -14.38
N ASP A 287 22.75 10.87 -14.20
CA ASP A 287 24.04 10.60 -14.84
C ASP A 287 25.02 9.86 -13.88
N ARG A 288 24.52 9.40 -12.72
CA ARG A 288 25.35 8.77 -11.67
C ARG A 288 25.51 7.28 -11.93
N THR A 289 26.75 6.80 -11.81
CA THR A 289 27.08 5.37 -11.78
C THR A 289 27.24 4.87 -10.35
N TYR A 290 26.96 3.58 -10.14
CA TYR A 290 26.94 2.93 -8.83
C TYR A 290 27.69 1.59 -8.87
N ASP A 291 28.35 1.23 -7.78
CA ASP A 291 28.99 -0.09 -7.61
C ASP A 291 27.98 -1.12 -7.11
N ILE A 292 26.93 -0.66 -6.43
CA ILE A 292 25.83 -1.48 -5.95
C ILE A 292 24.52 -0.78 -6.28
N ILE A 293 23.59 -1.48 -6.89
CA ILE A 293 22.19 -1.04 -6.99
C ILE A 293 21.35 -2.10 -6.29
N VAL A 294 20.58 -1.70 -5.27
CA VAL A 294 19.62 -2.56 -4.58
C VAL A 294 18.21 -2.17 -5.00
N LEU A 295 17.45 -3.13 -5.53
CA LEU A 295 16.02 -3.01 -5.79
C LEU A 295 15.25 -3.73 -4.68
N ASP A 296 14.74 -2.96 -3.72
CA ASP A 296 13.92 -3.42 -2.60
C ASP A 296 12.64 -2.56 -2.51
N ALA A 297 11.91 -2.50 -3.63
CA ALA A 297 10.75 -1.65 -3.79
C ALA A 297 9.45 -2.46 -3.87
N TYR A 298 8.48 -2.11 -3.03
CA TYR A 298 7.18 -2.76 -2.95
C TYR A 298 6.06 -1.72 -3.01
N GLY A 299 5.11 -1.90 -3.94
CA GLY A 299 3.92 -1.09 -4.11
C GLY A 299 2.75 -1.65 -3.33
N ALA A 300 2.79 -1.55 -2.00
CA ALA A 300 1.80 -2.07 -1.06
C ALA A 300 1.53 -3.59 -1.21
N GLU A 301 0.71 -3.99 -2.19
CA GLU A 301 0.35 -5.38 -2.43
C GLU A 301 1.36 -6.16 -3.26
N GLN A 302 2.12 -5.50 -4.14
CA GLN A 302 2.91 -6.19 -5.16
C GLN A 302 4.20 -5.46 -5.46
N LEU A 303 5.15 -6.16 -6.06
CA LEU A 303 6.30 -5.51 -6.67
C LEU A 303 5.83 -4.64 -7.85
N PRO A 304 6.29 -3.37 -7.97
CA PRO A 304 5.90 -2.51 -9.08
C PRO A 304 6.35 -3.11 -10.41
N GLU A 305 5.40 -3.52 -11.26
CA GLU A 305 5.67 -4.29 -12.49
C GLU A 305 6.64 -3.56 -13.42
N HIS A 306 6.55 -2.23 -13.49
CA HIS A 306 7.41 -1.41 -14.33
C HIS A 306 8.87 -1.41 -13.89
N LEU A 307 9.20 -1.82 -12.66
CA LEU A 307 10.59 -1.99 -12.20
C LEU A 307 11.17 -3.37 -12.52
N LEU A 308 10.33 -4.33 -12.90
CA LEU A 308 10.71 -5.74 -13.10
C LEU A 308 10.86 -6.13 -14.57
N THR A 309 10.90 -5.16 -15.47
CA THR A 309 11.00 -5.39 -16.91
C THR A 309 12.45 -5.39 -17.36
N ARG A 310 12.73 -6.07 -18.48
CA ARG A 310 14.04 -6.04 -19.13
C ARG A 310 14.50 -4.61 -19.43
N GLU A 311 13.58 -3.75 -19.86
CA GLU A 311 13.89 -2.35 -20.17
C GLU A 311 14.36 -1.59 -18.92
N SER A 312 13.71 -1.83 -17.77
CA SER A 312 14.14 -1.28 -16.49
C SER A 312 15.45 -1.87 -16.00
N PHE A 313 15.62 -3.19 -16.05
CA PHE A 313 16.89 -3.83 -15.66
C PHE A 313 18.05 -3.40 -16.54
N ARG A 314 17.83 -3.15 -17.84
CA ARG A 314 18.85 -2.56 -18.72
C ARG A 314 19.22 -1.15 -18.24
N ALA A 315 18.24 -0.31 -17.92
CA ALA A 315 18.52 1.02 -17.39
C ALA A 315 19.31 0.97 -16.07
N PHE A 316 19.02 0.03 -15.17
CA PHE A 316 19.82 -0.19 -13.97
C PHE A 316 21.24 -0.69 -14.30
N LYS A 317 21.36 -1.67 -15.21
CA LYS A 317 22.65 -2.20 -15.67
C LYS A 317 23.54 -1.11 -16.27
N ASP A 318 22.99 -0.23 -17.10
CA ASP A 318 23.73 0.85 -17.76
C ASP A 318 24.32 1.87 -16.77
N HIS A 319 23.84 1.88 -15.52
CA HIS A 319 24.35 2.72 -14.43
C HIS A 319 25.20 1.95 -13.42
N LEU A 320 25.48 0.67 -13.65
CA LEU A 320 26.48 -0.06 -12.86
C LEU A 320 27.90 0.28 -13.35
N SER A 321 28.82 0.43 -12.39
CA SER A 321 30.25 0.43 -12.71
C SER A 321 30.70 -0.95 -13.19
N PRO A 322 31.86 -1.06 -13.87
CA PRO A 322 32.43 -2.37 -14.20
C PRO A 322 32.62 -3.22 -12.93
N GLY A 323 32.04 -4.43 -12.92
CA GLY A 323 32.00 -5.32 -11.75
C GLY A 323 30.95 -4.95 -10.70
N GLY A 324 30.14 -3.92 -10.95
CA GLY A 324 29.03 -3.54 -10.08
C GLY A 324 27.93 -4.59 -10.01
N ILE A 325 27.21 -4.61 -8.89
CA ILE A 325 26.20 -5.63 -8.59
C ILE A 325 24.81 -5.01 -8.54
N LEU A 326 23.88 -5.61 -9.29
CA LEU A 326 22.45 -5.40 -9.11
C LEU A 326 21.92 -6.46 -8.13
N ALA A 327 21.47 -6.03 -6.96
CA ALA A 327 20.83 -6.89 -5.96
C ALA A 327 19.31 -6.66 -5.95
N LEU A 328 18.51 -7.72 -5.98
CA LEU A 328 17.04 -7.63 -5.96
C LEU A 328 16.46 -8.44 -4.82
N ASN A 329 15.51 -7.85 -4.09
CA ASN A 329 14.70 -8.56 -3.12
C ASN A 329 13.31 -8.86 -3.70
N ILE A 330 12.97 -10.14 -3.84
CA ILE A 330 11.70 -10.54 -4.45
C ILE A 330 10.99 -11.53 -3.54
N ILE A 331 9.74 -11.25 -3.15
CA ILE A 331 8.90 -12.27 -2.54
C ILE A 331 8.36 -13.23 -3.61
N GLY A 332 8.72 -14.50 -3.48
CA GLY A 332 8.32 -15.54 -4.42
C GLY A 332 8.39 -16.95 -3.85
N ALA A 333 7.73 -17.89 -4.52
CA ALA A 333 7.89 -19.32 -4.27
C ALA A 333 8.94 -19.89 -5.24
N VAL A 334 9.76 -20.82 -4.76
CA VAL A 334 10.82 -21.46 -5.56
C VAL A 334 10.54 -22.97 -5.66
N PRO A 335 10.34 -23.54 -6.86
CA PRO A 335 10.22 -22.87 -8.16
C PRO A 335 8.82 -22.26 -8.38
N SER A 336 8.74 -21.20 -9.18
CA SER A 336 7.47 -20.66 -9.69
C SER A 336 7.65 -20.02 -11.07
N PRO A 337 6.58 -19.89 -11.89
CA PRO A 337 6.65 -19.20 -13.17
C PRO A 337 7.22 -17.78 -13.05
N PHE A 338 6.89 -17.08 -11.96
CA PHE A 338 7.40 -15.75 -11.68
C PHE A 338 8.91 -15.75 -11.46
N ILE A 339 9.43 -16.55 -10.52
CA ILE A 339 10.88 -16.61 -10.24
C ILE A 339 11.68 -17.10 -11.46
N LYS A 340 11.15 -18.05 -12.22
CA LYS A 340 11.77 -18.50 -13.49
C LYS A 340 11.80 -17.39 -14.55
N SER A 341 10.72 -16.63 -14.68
CA SER A 341 10.64 -15.50 -15.63
C SER A 341 11.56 -14.34 -15.21
N MET A 342 11.67 -14.08 -13.90
CA MET A 342 12.64 -13.14 -13.34
C MET A 342 14.07 -13.54 -13.71
N GLN A 343 14.47 -14.79 -13.42
CA GLN A 343 15.80 -15.30 -13.79
C GLN A 343 16.04 -15.15 -15.30
N ARG A 344 15.11 -15.63 -16.13
CA ARG A 344 15.22 -15.54 -17.60
C ARG A 344 15.43 -14.12 -18.09
N THR A 345 14.72 -13.15 -17.50
CA THR A 345 14.81 -11.75 -17.88
C THR A 345 16.16 -11.15 -17.51
N LEU A 346 16.69 -11.51 -16.33
CA LEU A 346 17.99 -11.05 -15.85
C LEU A 346 19.14 -11.71 -16.64
N ASP A 347 19.01 -12.98 -17.05
CA ASP A 347 19.97 -13.70 -17.89
C ASP A 347 20.14 -13.10 -19.30
N GLU A 348 19.15 -12.35 -19.81
CA GLU A 348 19.33 -11.61 -21.08
C GLU A 348 20.29 -10.42 -20.95
N LEU A 349 20.57 -10.00 -19.71
CA LEU A 349 21.31 -8.78 -19.43
C LEU A 349 22.61 -9.03 -18.69
N PHE A 350 22.71 -10.00 -17.79
CA PHE A 350 23.89 -10.23 -16.97
C PHE A 350 24.55 -11.58 -17.29
N LEU A 351 25.87 -11.66 -17.14
CA LEU A 351 26.62 -12.90 -17.39
C LEU A 351 26.56 -13.86 -16.20
N ASP A 352 26.59 -13.32 -14.98
CA ASP A 352 26.66 -14.08 -13.74
C ASP A 352 25.49 -13.77 -12.82
N SER A 353 25.04 -14.81 -12.10
CA SER A 353 23.98 -14.70 -11.10
C SER A 353 24.27 -15.55 -9.88
N LEU A 354 24.04 -14.98 -8.69
CA LEU A 354 23.92 -15.72 -7.44
C LEU A 354 22.49 -15.53 -6.92
N VAL A 355 21.79 -16.64 -6.68
CA VAL A 355 20.40 -16.60 -6.19
C VAL A 355 20.30 -17.33 -4.86
N LEU A 356 19.72 -16.65 -3.88
CA LEU A 356 19.48 -17.16 -2.52
C LEU A 356 17.98 -17.13 -2.22
N ALA A 357 17.48 -18.11 -1.50
CA ALA A 357 16.10 -18.17 -1.04
C ALA A 357 16.06 -18.64 0.42
N GLU A 358 15.51 -17.82 1.33
CA GLU A 358 15.47 -18.17 2.77
C GLU A 358 14.64 -19.46 3.03
N SER A 359 13.71 -19.82 2.14
CA SER A 359 12.97 -21.08 2.17
C SER A 359 12.47 -21.51 0.81
N VAL A 360 12.63 -22.79 0.46
CA VAL A 360 12.11 -23.38 -0.78
C VAL A 360 10.70 -23.97 -0.65
N THR A 361 10.08 -23.89 0.53
CA THR A 361 8.79 -24.57 0.81
C THR A 361 7.60 -23.62 0.88
N ASN A 362 7.84 -22.32 1.03
CA ASN A 362 6.82 -21.29 1.19
C ASN A 362 7.18 -20.04 0.37
N TRP A 363 6.28 -19.04 0.36
CA TRP A 363 6.64 -17.70 -0.07
C TRP A 363 7.78 -17.17 0.81
N THR A 364 8.86 -16.75 0.17
CA THR A 364 10.08 -16.34 0.83
C THR A 364 10.68 -15.12 0.14
N ASN A 365 11.61 -14.44 0.81
CA ASN A 365 12.55 -13.57 0.15
C ASN A 365 13.47 -14.42 -0.74
N VAL A 366 13.47 -14.10 -2.03
CA VAL A 366 14.38 -14.62 -3.06
C VAL A 366 15.27 -13.45 -3.47
N LEU A 367 16.56 -13.59 -3.19
CA LEU A 367 17.56 -12.56 -3.40
C LEU A 367 18.35 -12.91 -4.64
N PHE A 368 18.37 -11.99 -5.61
CA PHE A 368 19.17 -12.11 -6.82
C PHE A 368 20.34 -11.15 -6.72
N PHE A 369 21.55 -11.63 -6.98
CA PHE A 369 22.74 -10.80 -7.16
C PHE A 369 23.24 -11.02 -8.58
N MET A 370 23.19 -9.98 -9.40
CA MET A 370 23.49 -10.02 -10.83
C MET A 370 24.70 -9.13 -11.14
N SER A 371 25.66 -9.64 -11.90
CA SER A 371 26.83 -8.89 -12.37
C SER A 371 27.35 -9.49 -13.68
N ASP A 372 28.24 -8.77 -14.36
CA ASP A 372 29.02 -9.31 -15.47
C ASP A 372 30.38 -9.88 -15.02
N ASP A 373 30.70 -9.76 -13.72
CA ASP A 373 31.98 -10.16 -13.13
C ASP A 373 31.78 -10.57 -11.66
N LEU A 374 30.94 -11.58 -11.41
CA LEU A 374 30.88 -12.15 -10.05
C LEU A 374 32.13 -12.98 -9.78
N PRO A 375 32.65 -13.01 -8.53
CA PRO A 375 33.79 -13.87 -8.20
C PRO A 375 33.48 -15.36 -8.43
N ASP A 376 34.34 -16.06 -9.17
CA ASP A 376 34.25 -17.52 -9.38
C ASP A 376 34.17 -18.29 -8.05
N ASP A 377 34.94 -17.83 -7.04
CA ASP A 377 34.91 -18.33 -5.67
C ASP A 377 34.35 -17.28 -4.72
N VAL A 378 33.01 -17.27 -4.63
CA VAL A 378 32.22 -16.43 -3.73
C VAL A 378 32.65 -16.60 -2.26
N GLN A 379 33.04 -17.81 -1.83
CA GLN A 379 33.44 -18.05 -0.44
C GLN A 379 34.77 -17.37 -0.12
N THR A 380 35.73 -17.44 -1.03
CA THR A 380 37.01 -16.74 -0.89
C THR A 380 36.83 -15.23 -0.95
N ALA A 381 35.96 -14.72 -1.82
CA ALA A 381 35.66 -13.29 -1.89
C ALA A 381 35.07 -12.75 -0.57
N ILE A 382 34.14 -13.49 0.03
CA ILE A 382 33.58 -13.16 1.35
C ILE A 382 34.66 -13.21 2.43
N ALA A 383 35.46 -14.28 2.47
CA ALA A 383 36.51 -14.46 3.46
C ALA A 383 37.58 -13.35 3.41
N ALA A 384 37.83 -12.79 2.23
CA ALA A 384 38.78 -11.69 2.06
C ALA A 384 38.28 -10.35 2.65
N ARG A 385 36.98 -10.20 2.92
CA ARG A 385 36.34 -8.93 3.32
C ARG A 385 35.60 -8.99 4.65
N CYS A 386 35.42 -10.17 5.21
CA CYS A 386 34.98 -10.35 6.58
C CYS A 386 36.15 -10.13 7.55
N ASP A 387 35.95 -9.24 8.53
CA ASP A 387 36.97 -8.96 9.57
C ASP A 387 37.05 -10.03 10.68
N THR A 388 36.08 -10.95 10.74
CA THR A 388 35.97 -11.97 11.81
C THR A 388 35.56 -13.35 11.27
N ASP A 389 36.00 -14.40 11.97
CA ASP A 389 35.58 -15.78 11.67
C ASP A 389 34.06 -15.98 11.80
N GLU A 390 33.41 -15.20 12.67
CA GLU A 390 31.96 -15.20 12.85
C GLU A 390 31.24 -14.66 11.60
N CYS A 391 31.76 -13.59 10.99
CA CYS A 391 31.25 -13.05 9.72
C CYS A 391 31.38 -14.10 8.60
N VAL A 392 32.55 -14.72 8.46
CA VAL A 392 32.77 -15.77 7.44
C VAL A 392 31.82 -16.94 7.65
N GLY A 393 31.75 -17.44 8.89
CA GLY A 393 30.89 -18.57 9.25
C GLY A 393 29.40 -18.30 9.01
N HIS A 394 28.93 -17.07 9.28
CA HIS A 394 27.56 -16.65 9.00
C HIS A 394 27.24 -16.76 7.50
N TYR A 395 27.99 -16.07 6.64
CA TYR A 395 27.70 -16.06 5.21
C TYR A 395 27.94 -17.42 4.52
N TRP A 396 28.90 -18.22 5.02
CA TRP A 396 29.04 -19.60 4.56
C TRP A 396 27.82 -20.47 4.87
N ASN A 397 27.19 -20.27 6.02
CA ASN A 397 25.95 -20.98 6.34
C ASN A 397 24.79 -20.50 5.46
N VAL A 398 24.70 -19.19 5.20
CA VAL A 398 23.71 -18.62 4.26
C VAL A 398 23.88 -19.24 2.88
N LEU A 399 25.07 -19.19 2.29
CA LEU A 399 25.34 -19.79 0.97
C LEU A 399 25.01 -21.29 0.95
N ARG A 400 25.42 -22.05 1.97
CA ARG A 400 25.19 -23.49 2.03
C ARG A 400 23.70 -23.85 2.08
N ASN A 401 22.90 -23.07 2.80
CA ASN A 401 21.51 -23.43 3.12
C ASN A 401 20.48 -22.77 2.19
N GLU A 402 20.79 -21.60 1.67
CA GLU A 402 19.84 -20.75 0.93
C GLU A 402 20.16 -20.65 -0.55
N GLN A 403 21.38 -21.00 -0.99
CA GLN A 403 21.72 -20.93 -2.40
C GLN A 403 20.89 -21.91 -3.23
N VAL A 404 20.20 -21.36 -4.22
CA VAL A 404 19.33 -22.11 -5.12
C VAL A 404 19.74 -21.89 -6.57
N ARG A 405 19.58 -22.92 -7.39
CA ARG A 405 19.72 -22.80 -8.84
C ARG A 405 18.32 -22.74 -9.45
N ILE A 406 18.02 -21.65 -10.15
CA ILE A 406 16.74 -21.51 -10.84
C ILE A 406 16.84 -22.17 -12.22
N GLU A 407 16.12 -23.27 -12.40
CA GLU A 407 16.00 -23.92 -13.72
C GLU A 407 15.01 -23.14 -14.59
N VAL A 408 15.53 -22.43 -15.58
CA VAL A 408 14.75 -21.73 -16.61
C VAL A 408 14.34 -22.73 -17.68
N ASP A 409 13.03 -22.84 -17.92
CA ASP A 409 12.43 -23.70 -18.95
C ASP A 409 11.55 -22.87 -19.92
N ASP A 410 10.90 -23.55 -20.86
CA ASP A 410 10.05 -22.92 -21.88
C ASP A 410 8.82 -22.19 -21.31
N THR A 411 8.48 -22.40 -20.02
CA THR A 411 7.39 -21.68 -19.35
C THR A 411 7.81 -20.31 -18.82
N ALA A 412 9.11 -20.05 -18.72
CA ALA A 412 9.64 -18.77 -18.29
C ALA A 412 9.49 -17.71 -19.39
N LEU A 413 8.86 -16.59 -19.05
CA LEU A 413 8.69 -15.44 -19.93
C LEU A 413 9.82 -14.44 -19.72
N VAL A 414 10.12 -13.67 -20.76
CA VAL A 414 10.91 -12.43 -20.61
C VAL A 414 9.93 -11.33 -20.26
N LEU A 415 10.13 -10.71 -19.10
CA LEU A 415 9.28 -9.63 -18.62
C LEU A 415 9.65 -8.34 -19.36
N THR A 416 8.66 -7.72 -19.98
CA THR A 416 8.84 -6.49 -20.79
C THR A 416 7.75 -5.49 -20.44
N ASP A 417 7.95 -4.23 -20.78
CA ASP A 417 6.94 -3.18 -20.58
C ASP A 417 5.58 -3.51 -21.20
N GLU A 418 5.58 -4.22 -22.33
CA GLU A 418 4.37 -4.64 -23.05
C GLU A 418 3.75 -5.92 -22.46
N HIS A 419 4.54 -6.72 -21.73
CA HIS A 419 4.08 -7.99 -21.18
C HIS A 419 4.79 -8.37 -19.88
N THR A 420 4.13 -8.06 -18.75
CA THR A 420 4.59 -8.40 -17.40
C THR A 420 3.40 -8.88 -16.55
N PRO A 421 3.10 -10.20 -16.49
CA PRO A 421 1.93 -10.72 -15.77
C PRO A 421 2.20 -10.91 -14.26
N VAL A 422 3.01 -10.05 -13.65
CA VAL A 422 3.47 -10.18 -12.25
C VAL A 422 2.29 -10.12 -11.29
N TYR A 423 1.31 -9.25 -11.57
CA TYR A 423 0.08 -9.13 -10.79
C TYR A 423 -0.62 -10.47 -10.58
N TYR A 424 -0.72 -11.30 -11.62
CA TYR A 424 -1.39 -12.59 -11.53
C TYR A 424 -0.62 -13.59 -10.67
N TRP A 425 0.71 -13.59 -10.76
CA TRP A 425 1.53 -14.51 -9.99
C TRP A 425 1.64 -14.11 -8.51
N GLN A 426 1.66 -12.80 -8.21
CA GLN A 426 1.78 -12.30 -6.84
C GLN A 426 0.45 -12.14 -6.09
N ALA A 427 -0.69 -12.17 -6.78
CA ALA A 427 -2.00 -12.09 -6.13
C ALA A 427 -2.21 -13.19 -5.07
N ALA A 428 -1.69 -14.40 -5.29
CA ALA A 428 -1.76 -15.48 -4.32
C ALA A 428 -0.89 -15.19 -3.08
N ALA A 429 0.34 -14.71 -3.28
CA ALA A 429 1.25 -14.31 -2.19
C ALA A 429 0.63 -13.22 -1.33
N SER A 430 0.10 -12.18 -1.95
CA SER A 430 -0.56 -11.04 -1.28
C SER A 430 -1.72 -11.50 -0.39
N ARG A 431 -2.54 -12.42 -0.92
CA ARG A 431 -3.68 -13.00 -0.19
C ARG A 431 -3.23 -13.80 1.03
N ASP A 432 -2.21 -14.64 0.86
CA ASP A 432 -1.69 -15.49 1.93
C ASP A 432 -1.00 -14.64 3.00
N PHE A 433 -0.31 -13.56 2.59
CA PHE A 433 0.28 -12.57 3.50
C PHE A 433 -0.78 -11.85 4.34
N ARG A 434 -1.86 -11.35 3.71
CA ARG A 434 -2.99 -10.74 4.44
C ARG A 434 -3.63 -11.71 5.43
N ARG A 435 -3.75 -12.99 5.05
CA ARG A 435 -4.25 -14.03 5.95
C ARG A 435 -3.33 -14.22 7.15
N TRP A 436 -2.00 -14.27 6.91
CA TRP A 436 -1.02 -14.36 7.96
C TRP A 436 -1.06 -13.16 8.91
N VAL A 437 -1.13 -11.92 8.39
CA VAL A 437 -1.29 -10.71 9.22
C VAL A 437 -2.56 -10.79 10.06
N TRP A 438 -3.68 -11.22 9.48
CA TRP A 438 -4.93 -11.39 10.22
C TRP A 438 -4.79 -12.40 11.36
N GLU A 439 -4.21 -13.57 11.09
CA GLU A 439 -4.09 -14.67 12.05
C GLU A 439 -3.05 -14.37 13.13
N TYR A 440 -1.94 -13.74 12.75
CA TYR A 440 -0.83 -13.46 13.63
C TYR A 440 -0.97 -12.13 14.37
N LEU A 441 -1.16 -11.01 13.66
CA LEU A 441 -1.28 -9.68 14.28
C LEU A 441 -2.72 -9.37 14.75
N GLY A 442 -3.69 -10.16 14.30
CA GLY A 442 -5.09 -10.02 14.67
C GLY A 442 -5.86 -9.06 13.77
N PRO A 443 -7.20 -9.15 13.77
CA PRO A 443 -8.07 -8.43 12.84
C PRO A 443 -8.02 -6.91 12.99
N LYS A 444 -7.74 -6.42 14.21
CA LYS A 444 -7.65 -4.97 14.50
C LYS A 444 -6.60 -4.30 13.62
N VAL A 445 -5.50 -4.99 13.33
CA VAL A 445 -4.38 -4.46 12.55
C VAL A 445 -4.73 -4.27 11.07
N LEU A 446 -5.79 -4.91 10.56
CA LEU A 446 -6.26 -4.75 9.17
C LEU A 446 -7.56 -3.94 9.07
N LEU A 447 -8.34 -3.85 10.15
CA LEU A 447 -9.71 -3.32 10.12
C LEU A 447 -9.91 -1.99 10.86
N GLU A 448 -9.04 -1.64 11.80
CA GLU A 448 -9.01 -0.29 12.42
C GLU A 448 -8.20 0.66 11.57
#